data_AF-A0A9X1PES8-F1
#
_entry.id   AF-A0A9X1PES8-F1
#
_cell.length_a   1.000
_cell.length_b   1.000
_cell.length_c   1.000
_cell.angle_alpha   90.00
_cell.angle_beta   90.00
_cell.angle_gamma   90.00
#
_symmetry.space_group_name_H-M   'P 1'
#
loop_
_entity.id
_entity.type
_entity.pdbx_description
1 polymer ?
#
loop_
_entity_poly.entity_id
_entity_poly.type
_entity_poly.pdbx_seq_one_letter_code
_entity_poly.pdbx_strand_id
1 'polypeptide(L)'
;MRAHIEKLYQISGKKSRRIIGLMSGTSLDGLDVAVCNIEGSGTATVLDLEFFTTVPYTDEFRNEILQIFAKRQIDFQQLCLLNPYIGTAHAKMILNCLESWDIDIEHIDLIASHGQTVFHAPKKQHKLPGFPNATLQIGDGDHIAAKTGIITLSDFRQKHIAAGGEGAPLAVYGDHFLFSKAGENRILLNMGGIANFTFLPGTLDTTKIFTTDTGPGNTLLDAYTKRFYHKPYDENGAIAASGKVNETLLAALKSFPFFKAPFPKTTGPEVFNFDYVESAIQQSKLISVSRQDIIATLTQLSAETISDAIKSMMNEDDAYTIYASGGGAHNPILMSGISSALNRPVLKIDKLGISGDAKEAVLFAVLANEAVAGQQMHFGEKEGVPGVSMGKISFPG
;
A
#
# COMPACT_ATOMS: atom_id res chain seq x y z
N MET A 1 1.84 34.06 19.73
CA MET A 1 1.88 33.10 18.61
C MET A 1 0.45 32.98 18.05
N ARG A 2 0.21 32.74 16.75
CA ARG A 2 -1.18 32.51 16.28
C ARG A 2 -1.71 31.21 16.91
N ALA A 3 -2.98 31.16 17.29
CA ALA A 3 -3.56 30.06 18.07
C ALA A 3 -3.32 28.66 17.44
N HIS A 4 -3.46 28.54 16.11
CA HIS A 4 -3.23 27.26 15.45
C HIS A 4 -1.75 26.83 15.41
N ILE A 5 -0.81 27.78 15.33
CA ILE A 5 0.62 27.49 15.40
C ILE A 5 0.99 27.05 16.82
N GLU A 6 0.42 27.70 17.83
CA GLU A 6 0.61 27.29 19.22
C GLU A 6 0.02 25.90 19.48
N LYS A 7 -1.20 25.62 19.00
CA LYS A 7 -1.81 24.28 19.08
C LYS A 7 -0.92 23.21 18.42
N LEU A 8 -0.41 23.47 17.22
CA LEU A 8 0.50 22.55 16.53
C LEU A 8 1.79 22.31 17.32
N TYR A 9 2.38 23.36 17.88
CA TYR A 9 3.56 23.26 18.73
C TYR A 9 3.29 22.44 20.01
N GLN A 10 2.13 22.62 20.64
CA GLN A 10 1.77 21.80 21.80
C GLN A 10 1.58 20.34 21.41
N ILE A 11 0.94 20.07 20.26
CA ILE A 11 0.79 18.70 19.73
C ILE A 11 2.16 18.08 19.44
N SER A 12 3.11 18.80 18.83
CA SER A 12 4.44 18.25 18.56
C SER A 12 5.22 17.91 19.84
N GLY A 13 4.92 18.55 20.97
CA GLY A 13 5.51 18.24 22.28
C GLY A 13 4.85 17.10 23.08
N LYS A 14 3.69 16.58 22.65
CA LYS A 14 2.99 15.52 23.39
C LYS A 14 3.77 14.20 23.43
N LYS A 15 3.60 13.43 24.52
CA LYS A 15 4.11 12.06 24.59
C LYS A 15 3.33 11.11 23.65
N SER A 16 2.01 11.28 23.61
CA SER A 16 1.10 10.54 22.75
C SER A 16 0.23 11.49 21.94
N ARG A 17 -0.11 11.11 20.71
CA ARG A 17 -0.97 11.88 19.80
C ARG A 17 -2.07 10.99 19.26
N ARG A 18 -3.31 11.48 19.29
CA ARG A 18 -4.46 10.78 18.72
C ARG A 18 -4.70 11.29 17.31
N ILE A 19 -4.42 10.46 16.31
CA ILE A 19 -4.36 10.85 14.90
C ILE A 19 -5.33 10.00 14.09
N ILE A 20 -6.15 10.67 13.29
CA ILE A 20 -7.00 10.01 12.29
C ILE A 20 -6.19 9.81 11.02
N GLY A 21 -5.98 8.56 10.62
CA GLY A 21 -5.42 8.21 9.32
C GLY A 21 -6.52 7.95 8.30
N LEU A 22 -6.37 8.50 7.09
CA LEU A 22 -7.31 8.32 5.99
C LEU A 22 -6.62 7.79 4.74
N MET A 23 -7.20 6.75 4.16
CA MET A 23 -6.79 6.23 2.86
C MET A 23 -8.00 6.02 1.96
N SER A 24 -7.91 6.50 0.73
CA SER A 24 -8.81 6.08 -0.34
C SER A 24 -8.00 5.49 -1.48
N GLY A 25 -8.18 4.18 -1.65
CA GLY A 25 -7.50 3.39 -2.65
C GLY A 25 -7.95 3.72 -4.08
N THR A 26 -7.22 3.18 -5.05
CA THR A 26 -7.60 3.27 -6.47
C THR A 26 -8.79 2.39 -6.84
N SER A 27 -9.23 1.53 -5.92
CA SER A 27 -10.47 0.73 -6.01
C SER A 27 -11.73 1.59 -5.96
N LEU A 28 -11.66 2.79 -5.37
CA LEU A 28 -12.81 3.69 -5.17
C LEU A 28 -14.01 3.03 -4.47
N ASP A 29 -13.74 2.05 -3.62
CA ASP A 29 -14.71 1.30 -2.83
C ASP A 29 -15.12 2.08 -1.58
N GLY A 30 -14.21 2.83 -0.97
CA GLY A 30 -14.52 3.68 0.18
C GLY A 30 -13.39 4.58 0.67
N LEU A 31 -13.62 5.13 1.87
CA LEU A 31 -12.64 5.82 2.68
C LEU A 31 -12.35 4.97 3.92
N ASP A 32 -11.12 4.48 4.02
CA ASP A 32 -10.61 3.89 5.23
C ASP A 32 -10.35 4.98 6.26
N VAL A 33 -10.91 4.82 7.46
CA VAL A 33 -10.78 5.74 8.58
C VAL A 33 -10.24 4.98 9.78
N ALA A 34 -9.05 5.35 10.24
CA ALA A 34 -8.39 4.74 11.39
C ALA A 34 -8.12 5.79 12.48
N VAL A 35 -8.58 5.57 13.71
CA VAL A 35 -8.17 6.36 14.87
C VAL A 35 -7.01 5.64 15.55
N CYS A 36 -5.85 6.28 15.55
CA CYS A 36 -4.62 5.73 16.10
C CYS A 36 -4.18 6.57 17.30
N ASN A 37 -3.85 5.93 18.41
CA ASN A 37 -3.06 6.55 19.48
C ASN A 37 -1.58 6.20 19.27
N ILE A 38 -0.76 7.22 19.06
CA ILE A 38 0.65 7.06 18.67
C ILE A 38 1.54 7.68 19.75
N GLU A 39 2.32 6.84 20.43
CA GLU A 39 3.36 7.27 21.36
C GLU A 39 4.73 7.35 20.67
N GLY A 40 5.51 8.38 21.00
CA GLY A 40 6.87 8.55 20.46
C GLY A 40 6.91 8.96 18.98
N SER A 41 8.05 8.70 18.35
CA SER A 41 8.30 8.90 16.91
C SER A 41 9.51 8.07 16.46
N GLY A 42 9.76 8.01 15.16
CA GLY A 42 10.84 7.20 14.58
C GLY A 42 10.66 5.72 14.88
N THR A 43 11.75 5.01 15.17
CA THR A 43 11.71 3.59 15.58
C THR A 43 11.23 3.37 17.03
N ALA A 44 10.97 4.45 17.78
CA ALA A 44 10.34 4.38 19.10
C ALA A 44 8.81 4.51 19.03
N THR A 45 8.25 4.60 17.82
CA THR A 45 6.81 4.67 17.58
C THR A 45 6.13 3.42 18.13
N VAL A 46 5.17 3.65 19.04
CA VAL A 46 4.25 2.60 19.50
C VAL A 46 2.85 3.04 19.11
N LEU A 47 2.14 2.16 18.39
CA LEU A 47 0.83 2.45 17.86
C LEU A 47 -0.22 1.52 18.49
N ASP A 48 -1.30 2.13 18.95
CA ASP A 48 -2.54 1.46 19.30
C ASP A 48 -3.65 1.87 18.31
N LEU A 49 -4.25 0.89 17.65
CA LEU A 49 -5.35 1.09 16.72
C LEU A 49 -6.67 1.00 17.50
N GLU A 50 -7.23 2.15 17.85
CA GLU A 50 -8.43 2.20 18.69
C GLU A 50 -9.69 1.89 17.89
N PHE A 51 -9.80 2.45 16.68
CA PHE A 51 -10.96 2.28 15.81
C PHE A 51 -10.54 2.22 14.35
N PHE A 52 -11.26 1.40 13.58
CA PHE A 52 -11.11 1.30 12.13
C PHE A 52 -12.45 1.00 11.47
N THR A 53 -12.72 1.66 10.34
CA THR A 53 -13.81 1.29 9.44
C THR A 53 -13.51 1.73 8.01
N THR A 54 -14.13 1.07 7.04
CA THR A 54 -14.16 1.52 5.64
C THR A 54 -15.55 2.09 5.36
N VAL A 55 -15.63 3.40 5.15
CA VAL A 55 -16.88 4.07 4.79
C VAL A 55 -17.11 3.93 3.29
N PRO A 56 -18.14 3.20 2.83
CA PRO A 56 -18.33 2.95 1.41
C PRO A 56 -18.69 4.24 0.66
N TYR A 57 -18.13 4.38 -0.54
CA TYR A 57 -18.56 5.45 -1.45
C TYR A 57 -19.88 5.10 -2.12
N THR A 58 -20.76 6.10 -2.22
CA THR A 58 -21.97 5.97 -3.03
C THR A 58 -21.58 5.88 -4.50
N ASP A 59 -22.45 5.29 -5.31
CA ASP A 59 -22.19 5.14 -6.74
C ASP A 59 -22.07 6.51 -7.41
N GLU A 60 -22.83 7.52 -6.97
CA GLU A 60 -22.73 8.89 -7.46
C GLU A 60 -21.34 9.47 -7.18
N PHE A 61 -20.87 9.40 -5.93
CA PHE A 61 -19.55 9.91 -5.54
C PHE A 61 -18.43 9.21 -6.31
N ARG A 62 -18.52 7.89 -6.47
CA ARG A 62 -17.58 7.10 -7.27
C ARG A 62 -17.58 7.53 -8.73
N ASN A 63 -18.76 7.71 -9.33
CA ASN A 63 -18.91 8.07 -10.74
C ASN A 63 -18.30 9.44 -11.05
N GLU A 64 -18.42 10.40 -10.13
CA GLU A 64 -17.79 11.71 -10.25
C GLU A 64 -16.26 11.60 -10.26
N ILE A 65 -15.65 10.80 -9.37
CA ILE A 65 -14.20 10.57 -9.36
C ILE A 65 -13.73 9.87 -10.64
N LEU A 66 -14.48 8.88 -11.11
CA LEU A 66 -14.19 8.14 -12.34
C LEU A 66 -14.18 9.03 -13.58
N GLN A 67 -14.76 10.24 -13.54
CA GLN A 67 -14.65 11.19 -14.64
C GLN A 67 -13.21 11.64 -14.87
N ILE A 68 -12.40 11.76 -13.81
CA ILE A 68 -11.03 12.29 -13.88
C ILE A 68 -9.94 11.26 -13.58
N PHE A 69 -10.28 10.16 -12.90
CA PHE A 69 -9.32 9.17 -12.43
C PHE A 69 -8.54 8.51 -13.58
N ALA A 70 -7.20 8.55 -13.50
CA ALA A 70 -6.27 7.90 -14.42
C ALA A 70 -6.43 8.28 -15.90
N LYS A 71 -7.02 9.45 -16.21
CA LYS A 71 -7.22 9.93 -17.58
C LYS A 71 -6.27 11.06 -17.94
N ARG A 72 -5.76 11.05 -19.18
CA ARG A 72 -4.92 12.13 -19.73
C ARG A 72 -5.71 13.36 -20.16
N GLN A 73 -6.96 13.15 -20.59
CA GLN A 73 -7.87 14.21 -21.00
C GLN A 73 -9.08 14.18 -20.08
N ILE A 74 -9.32 15.30 -19.42
CA ILE A 74 -10.39 15.48 -18.45
C ILE A 74 -10.94 16.89 -18.60
N ASP A 75 -12.16 17.11 -18.11
CA ASP A 75 -12.67 18.47 -17.93
C ASP A 75 -11.92 19.14 -16.77
N PHE A 76 -11.30 20.29 -17.04
CA PHE A 76 -10.46 20.98 -16.05
C PHE A 76 -11.30 21.61 -14.93
N GLN A 77 -12.50 22.10 -15.26
CA GLN A 77 -13.42 22.64 -14.26
C GLN A 77 -13.88 21.53 -13.30
N GLN A 78 -14.17 20.34 -13.82
CA GLN A 78 -14.51 19.16 -13.02
C GLN A 78 -13.39 18.79 -12.04
N LEU A 79 -12.12 18.77 -12.49
CA LEU A 79 -10.99 18.53 -11.58
C LEU A 79 -10.95 19.56 -10.44
N CYS A 80 -11.14 20.84 -10.76
CA CYS A 80 -11.15 21.94 -9.78
C CYS A 80 -12.28 21.77 -8.76
N LEU A 81 -13.50 21.43 -9.22
CA LEU A 81 -14.67 21.24 -8.36
C LEU A 81 -14.57 19.99 -7.49
N LEU A 82 -13.94 18.92 -7.99
CA LEU A 82 -13.82 17.67 -7.24
C LEU A 82 -12.90 17.77 -6.03
N ASN A 83 -11.88 18.64 -6.06
CA ASN A 83 -10.97 18.80 -4.94
C ASN A 83 -11.66 19.21 -3.62
N PRO A 84 -12.43 20.32 -3.55
CA PRO A 84 -13.18 20.70 -2.36
C PRO A 84 -14.39 19.79 -2.10
N TYR A 85 -15.01 19.21 -3.15
CA TYR A 85 -16.12 18.28 -3.02
C TYR A 85 -15.71 17.02 -2.24
N ILE A 86 -14.59 16.40 -2.63
CA ILE A 86 -14.03 15.23 -1.93
C ILE A 86 -13.60 15.58 -0.51
N GLY A 87 -12.91 16.71 -0.32
CA GLY A 87 -12.48 17.14 1.02
C GLY A 87 -13.68 17.35 1.97
N THR A 88 -14.76 17.95 1.48
CA THR A 88 -16.00 18.13 2.25
C THR A 88 -16.70 16.80 2.53
N ALA A 89 -16.75 15.88 1.56
CA ALA A 89 -17.33 14.56 1.75
C ALA A 89 -16.55 13.73 2.78
N HIS A 90 -15.21 13.72 2.69
CA HIS A 90 -14.34 13.07 3.66
C HIS A 90 -14.52 13.66 5.05
N ALA A 91 -14.58 14.99 5.20
CA ALA A 91 -14.86 15.63 6.47
C ALA A 91 -16.18 15.13 7.10
N LYS A 92 -17.24 15.01 6.30
CA LYS A 92 -18.52 14.46 6.77
C LYS A 92 -18.39 13.00 7.21
N MET A 93 -17.68 12.18 6.45
CA MET A 93 -17.44 10.77 6.81
C MET A 93 -16.68 10.65 8.13
N ILE A 94 -15.64 11.49 8.34
CA ILE A 94 -14.87 11.55 9.58
C ILE A 94 -15.77 11.90 10.77
N LEU A 95 -16.56 12.97 10.65
CA LEU A 95 -17.45 13.42 11.72
C LEU A 95 -18.49 12.34 12.08
N ASN A 96 -19.08 11.69 11.08
CA ASN A 96 -20.01 10.58 11.31
C ASN A 96 -19.33 9.39 12.00
N CYS A 97 -18.08 9.08 11.64
CA CYS A 97 -17.32 8.02 12.31
C CYS A 97 -17.05 8.38 13.77
N LEU A 98 -16.59 9.61 14.05
CA LEU A 98 -16.34 10.08 15.41
C LEU A 98 -17.61 10.04 16.27
N GLU A 99 -18.75 10.49 15.73
CA GLU A 99 -20.05 10.37 16.40
C GLU A 99 -20.41 8.91 16.68
N SER A 100 -20.24 8.00 15.70
CA SER A 100 -20.54 6.58 15.88
C SER A 100 -19.64 5.86 16.89
N TRP A 101 -18.44 6.40 17.14
CA TRP A 101 -17.47 5.89 18.10
C TRP A 101 -17.50 6.62 19.44
N ASP A 102 -18.42 7.58 19.61
CA ASP A 102 -18.55 8.40 20.82
C ASP A 102 -17.24 9.14 21.17
N ILE A 103 -16.59 9.72 20.16
CA ILE A 103 -15.34 10.47 20.30
C ILE A 103 -15.59 11.95 20.02
N ASP A 104 -15.35 12.80 21.03
CA ASP A 104 -15.34 14.25 20.80
C ASP A 104 -14.15 14.66 19.93
N ILE A 105 -14.43 15.58 19.00
CA ILE A 105 -13.45 16.19 18.08
C ILE A 105 -12.23 16.76 18.84
N GLU A 106 -12.43 17.31 20.04
CA GLU A 106 -11.38 17.91 20.86
C GLU A 106 -10.32 16.90 21.33
N HIS A 107 -10.66 15.60 21.36
CA HIS A 107 -9.73 14.52 21.69
C HIS A 107 -8.88 14.07 20.50
N ILE A 108 -9.10 14.61 19.30
CA ILE A 108 -8.30 14.33 18.11
C ILE A 108 -7.30 15.46 17.88
N ASP A 109 -6.02 15.08 17.79
CA ASP A 109 -4.94 16.04 17.57
C ASP A 109 -4.81 16.43 16.10
N LEU A 110 -4.79 15.43 15.22
CA LEU A 110 -4.48 15.58 13.80
C LEU A 110 -5.35 14.66 12.93
N ILE A 111 -5.57 15.09 11.69
CA ILE A 111 -6.02 14.23 10.58
C ILE A 111 -4.87 14.08 9.60
N ALA A 112 -4.69 12.88 9.06
CA ALA A 112 -3.74 12.57 8.01
C ALA A 112 -4.49 12.05 6.78
N SER A 113 -4.66 12.90 5.77
CA SER A 113 -5.38 12.57 4.55
C SER A 113 -4.44 12.28 3.39
N HIS A 114 -4.44 11.04 2.91
CA HIS A 114 -3.85 10.75 1.59
C HIS A 114 -4.57 11.51 0.46
N GLY A 115 -5.89 11.69 0.61
CA GLY A 115 -6.79 12.11 -0.45
C GLY A 115 -7.07 10.99 -1.45
N GLN A 116 -7.55 11.38 -2.63
CA GLN A 116 -7.84 10.53 -3.77
C GLN A 116 -6.79 10.78 -4.86
N THR A 117 -6.03 9.75 -5.25
CA THR A 117 -5.13 9.87 -6.40
C THR A 117 -5.93 10.11 -7.67
N VAL A 118 -5.64 11.19 -8.40
CA VAL A 118 -6.17 11.45 -9.74
C VAL A 118 -5.24 10.89 -10.79
N PHE A 119 -3.94 11.20 -10.68
CA PHE A 119 -2.94 10.79 -11.64
C PHE A 119 -1.57 10.63 -10.97
N HIS A 120 -0.83 9.62 -11.42
CA HIS A 120 0.54 9.38 -11.01
C HIS A 120 1.39 9.21 -12.27
N ALA A 121 2.41 10.06 -12.42
CA ALA A 121 3.23 10.18 -13.62
C ALA A 121 4.71 10.23 -13.24
N PRO A 122 5.34 9.10 -12.88
CA PRO A 122 6.77 9.02 -12.69
C PRO A 122 7.49 9.12 -14.05
N LYS A 123 8.71 9.67 -14.04
CA LYS A 123 9.54 9.96 -15.22
C LYS A 123 9.71 8.76 -16.13
N LYS A 124 9.94 7.59 -15.53
CA LYS A 124 10.10 6.30 -16.23
C LYS A 124 8.87 5.89 -17.04
N GLN A 125 7.67 6.32 -16.62
CA GLN A 125 6.40 5.97 -17.27
C GLN A 125 6.00 7.03 -18.32
N HIS A 126 6.00 8.32 -17.97
CA HIS A 126 5.52 9.34 -18.91
C HIS A 126 6.54 9.66 -20.02
N LYS A 127 7.85 9.51 -19.78
CA LYS A 127 8.94 9.67 -20.77
C LYS A 127 8.92 11.00 -21.55
N LEU A 128 8.32 12.04 -20.98
CA LEU A 128 8.27 13.38 -21.57
C LEU A 128 9.55 14.14 -21.18
N PRO A 129 10.40 14.56 -22.14
CA PRO A 129 11.63 15.28 -21.84
C PRO A 129 11.35 16.59 -21.08
N GLY A 130 12.21 16.93 -20.11
CA GLY A 130 12.13 18.17 -19.34
C GLY A 130 11.14 18.18 -18.17
N PHE A 131 10.24 17.19 -18.07
CA PHE A 131 9.30 17.08 -16.95
C PHE A 131 9.84 16.16 -15.83
N PRO A 132 9.68 16.54 -14.54
CA PRO A 132 10.04 15.69 -13.41
C PRO A 132 8.98 14.62 -13.11
N ASN A 133 9.24 13.77 -12.12
CA ASN A 133 8.17 12.95 -11.51
C ASN A 133 7.02 13.86 -11.07
N ALA A 134 5.78 13.43 -11.31
CA ALA A 134 4.59 14.17 -10.93
C ALA A 134 3.51 13.24 -10.37
N THR A 135 2.72 13.75 -9.44
CA THR A 135 1.53 13.08 -8.92
C THR A 135 0.52 14.11 -8.44
N LEU A 136 -0.76 13.77 -8.53
CA LEU A 136 -1.84 14.59 -8.03
C LEU A 136 -2.80 13.73 -7.20
N GLN A 137 -2.95 14.12 -5.94
CA GLN A 137 -4.03 13.71 -5.06
C GLN A 137 -4.95 14.91 -4.88
N ILE A 138 -6.25 14.67 -4.82
CA ILE A 138 -7.26 15.68 -4.50
C ILE A 138 -8.09 15.24 -3.29
N GLY A 139 -8.86 16.14 -2.71
CA GLY A 139 -9.45 15.97 -1.39
C GLY A 139 -8.83 17.01 -0.48
N ASP A 140 -9.31 18.24 -0.63
CA ASP A 140 -8.64 19.41 -0.10
C ASP A 140 -8.49 19.38 1.43
N GLY A 141 -7.25 19.44 1.90
CA GLY A 141 -6.92 19.45 3.33
C GLY A 141 -7.49 20.66 4.06
N ASP A 142 -7.61 21.81 3.39
CA ASP A 142 -8.21 23.02 3.98
C ASP A 142 -9.72 22.82 4.20
N HIS A 143 -10.41 22.18 3.25
CA HIS A 143 -11.83 21.85 3.43
C HIS A 143 -12.04 20.82 4.55
N ILE A 144 -11.16 19.82 4.67
CA ILE A 144 -11.21 18.86 5.78
C ILE A 144 -10.99 19.60 7.11
N ALA A 145 -9.94 20.42 7.22
CA ALA A 145 -9.62 21.14 8.46
C ALA A 145 -10.72 22.13 8.85
N ALA A 146 -11.24 22.92 7.91
CA ALA A 146 -12.30 23.89 8.16
C ALA A 146 -13.62 23.24 8.59
N LYS A 147 -13.96 22.07 8.05
CA LYS A 147 -15.21 21.36 8.37
C LYS A 147 -15.13 20.53 9.65
N THR A 148 -13.97 19.96 9.95
CA THR A 148 -13.77 19.11 11.14
C THR A 148 -13.32 19.90 12.36
N GLY A 149 -12.72 21.07 12.19
CA GLY A 149 -12.09 21.80 13.29
C GLY A 149 -10.71 21.23 13.71
N ILE A 150 -10.19 20.23 12.98
CA ILE A 150 -8.95 19.52 13.32
C ILE A 150 -7.84 19.88 12.32
N ILE A 151 -6.62 20.06 12.83
CA ILE A 151 -5.45 20.31 11.98
C ILE A 151 -5.25 19.11 11.06
N THR A 152 -5.21 19.36 9.74
CA THR A 152 -5.13 18.29 8.74
C THR A 152 -3.79 18.33 8.02
N LEU A 153 -3.15 17.17 7.92
CA LEU A 153 -1.98 16.94 7.09
C LEU A 153 -2.41 16.21 5.81
N SER A 154 -2.01 16.73 4.65
CA SER A 154 -2.32 16.13 3.34
C SER A 154 -1.11 16.19 2.40
N ASP A 155 -1.23 15.73 1.14
CA ASP A 155 -0.21 15.87 0.10
C ASP A 155 1.15 15.19 0.40
N PHE A 156 1.12 14.05 1.08
CA PHE A 156 2.31 13.28 1.44
C PHE A 156 3.20 12.92 0.23
N ARG A 157 2.58 12.47 -0.88
CA ARG A 157 3.33 12.08 -2.09
C ARG A 157 3.99 13.26 -2.79
N GLN A 158 3.36 14.44 -2.78
CA GLN A 158 3.93 15.63 -3.40
C GLN A 158 5.22 16.07 -2.67
N LYS A 159 5.24 15.98 -1.33
CA LYS A 159 6.47 16.22 -0.55
C LYS A 159 7.56 15.21 -0.86
N HIS A 160 7.21 13.94 -1.02
CA HIS A 160 8.15 12.90 -1.43
C HIS A 160 8.74 13.18 -2.83
N ILE A 161 7.94 13.63 -3.79
CA ILE A 161 8.42 14.06 -5.12
C ILE A 161 9.32 15.29 -5.02
N ALA A 162 8.95 16.28 -4.21
CA ALA A 162 9.76 17.48 -4.03
C ALA A 162 11.16 17.18 -3.45
N ALA A 163 11.30 16.08 -2.72
CA ALA A 163 12.58 15.56 -2.21
C ALA A 163 13.32 14.63 -3.20
N GLY A 164 12.85 14.52 -4.44
CA GLY A 164 13.50 13.75 -5.52
C GLY A 164 12.99 12.32 -5.68
N GLY A 165 12.03 11.86 -4.88
CA GLY A 165 11.42 10.55 -5.03
C GLY A 165 10.36 10.49 -6.15
N GLU A 166 9.74 9.32 -6.33
CA GLU A 166 8.65 9.16 -7.33
C GLU A 166 7.26 9.47 -6.77
N GLY A 167 7.08 9.49 -5.46
CA GLY A 167 5.80 9.69 -4.76
C GLY A 167 5.16 8.37 -4.30
N ALA A 168 5.81 7.24 -4.56
CA ALA A 168 5.39 5.91 -4.17
C ALA A 168 6.60 4.94 -4.21
N PRO A 169 6.55 3.79 -3.49
CA PRO A 169 5.58 3.50 -2.43
C PRO A 169 5.93 4.25 -1.14
N LEU A 170 4.93 4.86 -0.48
CA LEU A 170 5.14 5.46 0.85
C LEU A 170 5.09 4.41 1.98
N ALA A 171 4.67 3.19 1.64
CA ALA A 171 4.59 2.03 2.54
C ALA A 171 5.88 1.81 3.34
N VAL A 172 7.03 1.97 2.68
CA VAL A 172 8.37 1.73 3.26
C VAL A 172 8.65 2.54 4.52
N TYR A 173 8.12 3.76 4.62
CA TYR A 173 8.35 4.64 5.77
C TYR A 173 7.53 4.17 6.98
N GLY A 174 6.23 3.96 6.81
CA GLY A 174 5.39 3.41 7.88
C GLY A 174 5.84 2.02 8.30
N ASP A 175 6.23 1.17 7.34
CA ASP A 175 6.80 -0.14 7.59
C ASP A 175 8.06 -0.05 8.47
N HIS A 176 8.97 0.88 8.15
CA HIS A 176 10.17 1.11 8.93
C HIS A 176 9.82 1.52 10.38
N PHE A 177 8.96 2.51 10.57
CA PHE A 177 8.64 3.02 11.90
C PHE A 177 7.90 2.03 12.78
N LEU A 178 6.94 1.30 12.21
CA LEU A 178 6.08 0.41 12.98
C LEU A 178 6.71 -0.97 13.20
N PHE A 179 7.50 -1.46 12.24
CA PHE A 179 7.85 -2.87 12.19
C PHE A 179 9.36 -3.14 12.19
N SER A 180 10.23 -2.12 12.18
CA SER A 180 11.67 -2.38 12.41
C SER A 180 11.88 -2.87 13.84
N LYS A 181 12.77 -3.85 14.02
CA LYS A 181 13.08 -4.42 15.33
C LYS A 181 14.55 -4.79 15.45
N ALA A 182 15.21 -4.29 16.49
CA ALA A 182 16.61 -4.59 16.75
C ALA A 182 16.81 -6.12 16.91
N GLY A 183 17.80 -6.66 16.21
CA GLY A 183 18.15 -8.08 16.26
C GLY A 183 17.25 -9.01 15.44
N GLU A 184 16.24 -8.51 14.72
CA GLU A 184 15.33 -9.33 13.92
C GLU A 184 15.19 -8.78 12.49
N ASN A 185 15.66 -9.54 11.50
CA ASN A 185 15.36 -9.22 10.10
C ASN A 185 13.89 -9.56 9.80
N ARG A 186 13.20 -8.69 9.08
CA ARG A 186 11.80 -8.87 8.74
C ARG A 186 11.56 -8.65 7.25
N ILE A 187 10.71 -9.49 6.68
CA ILE A 187 10.18 -9.35 5.33
C ILE A 187 8.69 -9.06 5.46
N LEU A 188 8.29 -7.87 5.04
CA LEU A 188 6.87 -7.48 4.99
C LEU A 188 6.38 -7.71 3.56
N LEU A 189 5.74 -8.86 3.35
CA LEU A 189 5.27 -9.33 2.05
C LEU A 189 3.82 -8.87 1.82
N ASN A 190 3.59 -7.99 0.86
CA ASN A 190 2.25 -7.63 0.43
C ASN A 190 1.85 -8.42 -0.82
N MET A 191 0.74 -9.17 -0.74
CA MET A 191 0.19 -9.96 -1.85
C MET A 191 -1.11 -9.34 -2.35
N GLY A 192 -1.01 -8.19 -3.02
CA GLY A 192 -2.12 -7.59 -3.76
C GLY A 192 -2.23 -8.18 -5.17
N GLY A 193 -2.59 -7.38 -6.17
CA GLY A 193 -2.54 -7.80 -7.57
C GLY A 193 -1.12 -8.22 -7.99
N ILE A 194 -0.13 -7.39 -7.65
CA ILE A 194 1.30 -7.69 -7.72
C ILE A 194 1.80 -7.96 -6.30
N ALA A 195 2.64 -8.99 -6.15
CA ALA A 195 3.28 -9.29 -4.89
C ALA A 195 4.60 -8.52 -4.77
N ASN A 196 4.79 -7.84 -3.64
CA ASN A 196 6.02 -7.12 -3.32
C ASN A 196 6.40 -7.34 -1.87
N PHE A 197 7.66 -7.09 -1.53
CA PHE A 197 8.06 -7.08 -0.13
C PHE A 197 8.98 -5.91 0.21
N THR A 198 8.91 -5.47 1.46
CA THR A 198 9.89 -4.58 2.09
C THR A 198 10.78 -5.39 3.02
N PHE A 199 12.10 -5.27 2.88
CA PHE A 199 13.06 -5.85 3.82
C PHE A 199 13.43 -4.82 4.90
N LEU A 200 13.27 -5.21 6.16
CA LEU A 200 13.66 -4.43 7.33
C LEU A 200 14.81 -5.15 8.06
N PRO A 201 16.02 -4.56 8.10
CA PRO A 201 17.17 -5.20 8.71
C PRO A 201 17.12 -5.10 10.24
N GLY A 202 17.47 -6.18 10.92
CA GLY A 202 17.61 -6.22 12.38
C GLY A 202 18.73 -5.33 12.92
N THR A 203 19.65 -4.89 12.06
CA THR A 203 20.69 -3.92 12.41
C THR A 203 20.15 -2.49 12.53
N LEU A 204 18.89 -2.26 12.17
CA LEU A 204 18.26 -0.93 12.09
C LEU A 204 18.94 0.04 11.12
N ASP A 205 19.78 -0.47 10.23
CA ASP A 205 20.45 0.31 9.19
C ASP A 205 19.45 0.61 8.07
N THR A 206 18.87 1.80 8.10
CA THR A 206 17.90 2.28 7.09
C THR A 206 18.44 2.24 5.67
N THR A 207 19.75 2.33 5.48
CA THR A 207 20.38 2.24 4.15
C THR A 207 20.31 0.85 3.55
N LYS A 208 19.98 -0.19 4.35
CA LYS A 208 19.75 -1.56 3.87
C LYS A 208 18.28 -1.88 3.58
N ILE A 209 17.35 -0.99 3.95
CA ILE A 209 15.92 -1.16 3.63
C ILE A 209 15.73 -1.06 2.11
N PHE A 210 14.93 -1.96 1.56
CA PHE A 210 14.51 -1.89 0.16
C PHE A 210 13.12 -2.51 -0.01
N THR A 211 12.44 -2.09 -1.07
CA THR A 211 11.16 -2.67 -1.49
C THR A 211 11.30 -3.13 -2.93
N THR A 212 10.70 -4.27 -3.25
CA THR A 212 10.72 -4.79 -4.62
C THR A 212 9.49 -5.62 -4.95
N ASP A 213 9.09 -5.59 -6.22
CA ASP A 213 8.11 -6.50 -6.76
C ASP A 213 8.75 -7.86 -7.05
N THR A 214 8.01 -8.92 -6.73
CA THR A 214 8.40 -10.32 -6.95
C THR A 214 7.73 -10.91 -8.20
N GLY A 215 6.59 -10.35 -8.61
CA GLY A 215 5.79 -10.85 -9.73
C GLY A 215 4.29 -10.76 -9.45
N PRO A 216 3.47 -11.60 -10.11
CA PRO A 216 2.04 -11.62 -9.84
C PRO A 216 1.76 -12.06 -8.40
N GLY A 217 0.88 -11.35 -7.71
CA GLY A 217 0.23 -11.81 -6.49
C GLY A 217 -1.08 -12.50 -6.86
N ASN A 218 -2.19 -11.78 -6.78
CA ASN A 218 -3.53 -12.24 -7.13
C ASN A 218 -3.98 -11.84 -8.54
N THR A 219 -3.30 -10.93 -9.25
CA THR A 219 -3.85 -10.33 -10.49
C THR A 219 -4.20 -11.37 -11.56
N LEU A 220 -3.40 -12.43 -11.70
CA LEU A 220 -3.67 -13.50 -12.66
C LEU A 220 -4.74 -14.46 -12.11
N LEU A 221 -4.73 -14.74 -10.81
CA LEU A 221 -5.71 -15.61 -10.14
C LEU A 221 -7.11 -15.03 -10.26
N ASP A 222 -7.27 -13.74 -9.96
CA ASP A 222 -8.54 -13.03 -10.01
C ASP A 222 -9.05 -12.93 -11.47
N ALA A 223 -8.16 -12.58 -12.41
CA ALA A 223 -8.50 -12.48 -13.83
C ALA A 223 -9.02 -13.81 -14.39
N TYR A 224 -8.32 -14.92 -14.13
CA TYR A 224 -8.70 -16.23 -14.62
C TYR A 224 -9.91 -16.81 -13.85
N THR A 225 -10.04 -16.53 -12.55
CA THR A 225 -11.23 -16.92 -11.78
C THR A 225 -12.49 -16.23 -12.31
N LYS A 226 -12.41 -14.93 -12.59
CA LYS A 226 -13.49 -14.17 -13.21
C LYS A 226 -13.84 -14.70 -14.60
N ARG A 227 -12.84 -15.01 -15.43
CA ARG A 227 -13.04 -15.54 -16.78
C ARG A 227 -13.71 -16.92 -16.79
N PHE A 228 -13.32 -17.81 -15.89
CA PHE A 228 -13.71 -19.22 -15.92
C PHE A 228 -14.92 -19.55 -15.06
N TYR A 229 -15.14 -18.81 -13.98
CA TYR A 229 -16.13 -19.12 -12.95
C TYR A 229 -17.05 -17.94 -12.61
N HIS A 230 -16.86 -16.77 -13.25
CA HIS A 230 -17.66 -15.56 -13.01
C HIS A 230 -17.64 -15.10 -11.53
N LYS A 231 -16.58 -15.43 -10.80
CA LYS A 231 -16.32 -14.98 -9.42
C LYS A 231 -15.20 -13.93 -9.41
N PRO A 232 -15.20 -12.97 -8.48
CA PRO A 232 -14.20 -11.92 -8.44
C PRO A 232 -12.79 -12.44 -8.14
N TYR A 233 -12.66 -13.48 -7.31
CA TYR A 233 -11.41 -14.12 -6.91
C TYR A 233 -11.65 -15.58 -6.48
N ASP A 234 -10.57 -16.35 -6.30
CA ASP A 234 -10.62 -17.73 -5.79
C ASP A 234 -10.69 -17.74 -4.26
N GLU A 235 -11.91 -17.79 -3.74
CA GLU A 235 -12.17 -17.74 -2.30
C GLU A 235 -11.50 -18.89 -1.56
N ASN A 236 -10.63 -18.55 -0.60
CA ASN A 236 -9.80 -19.48 0.17
C ASN A 236 -8.94 -20.44 -0.69
N GLY A 237 -8.67 -20.10 -1.95
CA GLY A 237 -7.91 -20.97 -2.86
C GLY A 237 -8.62 -22.27 -3.21
N ALA A 238 -9.95 -22.34 -3.09
CA ALA A 238 -10.71 -23.58 -3.25
C ALA A 238 -10.63 -24.16 -4.67
N ILE A 239 -10.60 -23.31 -5.70
CA ILE A 239 -10.45 -23.73 -7.09
C ILE A 239 -9.02 -24.23 -7.30
N ALA A 240 -8.00 -23.48 -6.84
CA ALA A 240 -6.60 -23.88 -6.90
C ALA A 240 -6.38 -25.25 -6.24
N ALA A 241 -6.96 -25.48 -5.07
CA ALA A 241 -6.86 -26.74 -4.33
C ALA A 241 -7.49 -27.94 -5.06
N SER A 242 -8.51 -27.69 -5.90
CA SER A 242 -9.18 -28.74 -6.69
C SER A 242 -8.43 -29.11 -7.97
N GLY A 243 -7.47 -28.27 -8.40
CA GLY A 243 -6.66 -28.49 -9.58
C GLY A 243 -5.34 -29.20 -9.27
N LYS A 244 -4.62 -29.53 -10.34
CA LYS A 244 -3.26 -30.05 -10.28
C LYS A 244 -2.33 -29.05 -10.97
N VAL A 245 -1.21 -28.74 -10.33
CA VAL A 245 -0.15 -27.92 -10.92
C VAL A 245 0.35 -28.59 -12.20
N ASN A 246 0.39 -27.83 -13.29
CA ASN A 246 0.99 -28.24 -14.54
C ASN A 246 2.44 -27.76 -14.60
N GLU A 247 3.38 -28.66 -14.29
CA GLU A 247 4.81 -28.35 -14.20
C GLU A 247 5.39 -27.78 -15.50
N THR A 248 4.92 -28.25 -16.66
CA THR A 248 5.38 -27.74 -17.97
C THR A 248 4.96 -26.28 -18.16
N LEU A 249 3.71 -25.95 -17.84
CA LEU A 249 3.20 -24.58 -17.89
C LEU A 249 3.88 -23.69 -16.86
N LEU A 250 4.07 -24.18 -15.63
CA LEU A 250 4.77 -23.46 -14.56
C LEU A 250 6.19 -23.08 -14.99
N ALA A 251 6.94 -24.03 -15.57
CA ALA A 251 8.28 -23.79 -16.07
C ALA A 251 8.31 -22.73 -17.20
N ALA A 252 7.33 -22.77 -18.11
CA ALA A 252 7.21 -21.76 -19.17
C ALA A 252 6.92 -20.36 -18.59
N LEU A 253 5.98 -20.26 -17.65
CA LEU A 253 5.66 -19.01 -16.95
C LEU A 253 6.90 -18.44 -16.24
N LYS A 254 7.60 -19.26 -15.44
CA LYS A 254 8.81 -18.84 -14.71
C LYS A 254 10.00 -18.49 -15.62
N SER A 255 9.98 -18.88 -16.89
CA SER A 255 11.05 -18.54 -17.84
C SER A 255 11.08 -17.06 -18.22
N PHE A 256 10.05 -16.31 -17.86
CA PHE A 256 9.90 -14.90 -18.21
C PHE A 256 11.04 -14.03 -17.65
N PRO A 257 11.67 -13.14 -18.46
CA PRO A 257 12.88 -12.42 -18.08
C PRO A 257 12.78 -11.58 -16.80
N PHE A 258 11.59 -11.08 -16.47
CA PHE A 258 11.37 -10.29 -15.26
C PHE A 258 11.87 -11.02 -14.00
N PHE A 259 11.63 -12.33 -13.87
CA PHE A 259 11.99 -13.08 -12.67
C PHE A 259 13.50 -13.15 -12.44
N LYS A 260 14.31 -13.07 -13.50
CA LYS A 260 15.79 -13.08 -13.43
C LYS A 260 16.41 -11.69 -13.28
N ALA A 261 15.63 -10.62 -13.46
CA ALA A 261 16.14 -9.26 -13.32
C ALA A 261 16.60 -8.97 -11.88
N PRO A 262 17.67 -8.18 -11.68
CA PRO A 262 18.18 -7.84 -10.36
C PRO A 262 17.18 -6.98 -9.57
N PHE A 263 17.36 -6.96 -8.25
CA PHE A 263 16.58 -6.13 -7.34
C PHE A 263 17.26 -4.77 -7.07
N PRO A 264 16.48 -3.72 -6.76
CA PRO A 264 15.01 -3.68 -6.75
C PRO A 264 14.43 -3.58 -8.17
N LYS A 265 13.23 -4.15 -8.37
CA LYS A 265 12.49 -4.09 -9.64
C LYS A 265 11.00 -3.87 -9.41
N THR A 266 10.33 -3.31 -10.41
CA THR A 266 8.88 -3.02 -10.36
C THR A 266 8.16 -3.55 -11.59
N THR A 267 6.88 -3.88 -11.45
CA THR A 267 6.01 -4.43 -12.51
C THR A 267 4.55 -4.11 -12.23
N GLY A 268 3.67 -4.47 -13.16
CA GLY A 268 2.23 -4.30 -13.00
C GLY A 268 1.40 -5.27 -13.84
N PRO A 269 0.06 -5.14 -13.78
CA PRO A 269 -0.87 -5.90 -14.61
C PRO A 269 -0.66 -5.69 -16.12
N GLU A 270 0.02 -4.62 -16.54
CA GLU A 270 0.44 -4.41 -17.93
C GLU A 270 1.45 -5.47 -18.42
N VAL A 271 2.18 -6.11 -17.51
CA VAL A 271 3.10 -7.22 -17.81
C VAL A 271 2.43 -8.57 -17.53
N PHE A 272 1.84 -8.72 -16.34
CA PHE A 272 1.22 -9.97 -15.91
C PHE A 272 -0.28 -9.98 -16.20
N ASN A 273 -0.63 -10.33 -17.44
CA ASN A 273 -2.00 -10.37 -17.95
C ASN A 273 -2.31 -11.69 -18.69
N PHE A 274 -3.46 -11.74 -19.37
CA PHE A 274 -3.86 -12.90 -20.18
C PHE A 274 -2.83 -13.24 -21.25
N ASP A 275 -2.30 -12.25 -21.98
CA ASP A 275 -1.36 -12.50 -23.09
C ASP A 275 -0.08 -13.16 -22.59
N TYR A 276 0.39 -12.79 -21.38
CA TYR A 276 1.51 -13.46 -20.71
C TYR A 276 1.23 -14.95 -20.49
N VAL A 277 0.05 -15.31 -19.96
CA VAL A 277 -0.30 -16.71 -19.67
C VAL A 277 -0.57 -17.49 -20.96
N GLU A 278 -1.28 -16.92 -21.93
CA GLU A 278 -1.54 -17.56 -23.23
C GLU A 278 -0.24 -17.82 -24.00
N SER A 279 0.72 -16.88 -23.95
CA SER A 279 2.05 -17.09 -24.54
C SER A 279 2.79 -18.26 -23.88
N ALA A 280 2.69 -18.40 -22.55
CA ALA A 280 3.28 -19.52 -21.83
C ALA A 280 2.59 -20.86 -22.17
N ILE A 281 1.27 -20.88 -22.35
CA ILE A 281 0.52 -22.07 -22.79
C ILE A 281 0.99 -22.50 -24.20
N GLN A 282 1.12 -21.54 -25.13
CA GLN A 282 1.62 -21.81 -26.48
C GLN A 282 3.05 -22.35 -26.47
N GLN A 283 3.94 -21.73 -25.69
CA GLN A 283 5.34 -22.17 -25.53
C GLN A 283 5.43 -23.59 -24.95
N SER A 284 4.51 -23.94 -24.05
CA SER A 284 4.42 -25.26 -23.41
C SER A 284 3.94 -26.36 -24.37
N LYS A 285 3.45 -26.00 -25.57
CA LYS A 285 2.86 -26.92 -26.56
C LYS A 285 1.74 -27.80 -25.98
N LEU A 286 1.04 -27.28 -24.96
CA LEU A 286 -0.06 -28.00 -24.32
C LEU A 286 -1.31 -27.90 -25.21
N ILE A 287 -1.94 -29.04 -25.47
CA ILE A 287 -3.16 -29.11 -26.28
C ILE A 287 -4.37 -28.57 -25.50
N SER A 288 -4.44 -28.89 -24.21
CA SER A 288 -5.47 -28.40 -23.29
C SER A 288 -5.00 -28.49 -21.84
N VAL A 289 -5.29 -27.47 -21.04
CA VAL A 289 -5.13 -27.48 -19.58
C VAL A 289 -6.50 -27.21 -18.98
N SER A 290 -6.91 -27.96 -17.96
CA SER A 290 -8.20 -27.73 -17.33
C SER A 290 -8.22 -26.37 -16.62
N ARG A 291 -9.42 -25.80 -16.43
CA ARG A 291 -9.58 -24.47 -15.82
C ARG A 291 -9.00 -24.43 -14.40
N GLN A 292 -9.28 -25.47 -13.61
CA GLN A 292 -8.76 -25.61 -12.25
C GLN A 292 -7.24 -25.81 -12.23
N ASP A 293 -6.67 -26.54 -13.20
CA ASP A 293 -5.21 -26.73 -13.29
C ASP A 293 -4.50 -25.42 -13.64
N ILE A 294 -5.10 -24.55 -14.47
CA ILE A 294 -4.58 -23.21 -14.72
C ILE A 294 -4.55 -22.41 -13.41
N ILE A 295 -5.64 -22.37 -12.65
CA ILE A 295 -5.68 -21.63 -11.36
C ILE A 295 -4.67 -22.20 -10.36
N ALA A 296 -4.56 -23.53 -10.26
CA ALA A 296 -3.55 -24.19 -9.41
C ALA A 296 -2.13 -23.81 -9.82
N THR A 297 -1.84 -23.83 -11.13
CA THR A 297 -0.52 -23.50 -11.69
C THR A 297 -0.17 -22.02 -11.47
N LEU A 298 -1.13 -21.10 -11.64
CA LEU A 298 -0.93 -19.67 -11.40
C LEU A 298 -0.73 -19.37 -9.90
N THR A 299 -1.43 -20.09 -9.01
CA THR A 299 -1.21 -19.99 -7.57
C THR A 299 0.19 -20.45 -7.18
N GLN A 300 0.65 -21.58 -7.76
CA GLN A 300 2.01 -22.08 -7.57
C GLN A 300 3.06 -21.11 -8.14
N LEU A 301 2.80 -20.49 -9.30
CA LEU A 301 3.68 -19.46 -9.87
C LEU A 301 3.88 -18.31 -8.89
N SER A 302 2.82 -17.75 -8.31
CA SER A 302 2.92 -16.68 -7.32
C SER A 302 3.74 -17.13 -6.11
N ALA A 303 3.44 -18.33 -5.57
CA ALA A 303 4.17 -18.87 -4.42
C ALA A 303 5.68 -19.02 -4.68
N GLU A 304 6.05 -19.61 -5.82
CA GLU A 304 7.46 -19.84 -6.16
C GLU A 304 8.21 -18.56 -6.50
N THR A 305 7.60 -17.64 -7.25
CA THR A 305 8.28 -16.40 -7.64
C THR A 305 8.51 -15.47 -6.44
N ILE A 306 7.58 -15.43 -5.48
CA ILE A 306 7.79 -14.79 -4.17
C ILE A 306 8.94 -15.46 -3.42
N SER A 307 8.93 -16.79 -3.35
CA SER A 307 9.93 -17.55 -2.59
C SER A 307 11.33 -17.44 -3.18
N ASP A 308 11.45 -17.52 -4.51
CA ASP A 308 12.70 -17.37 -5.24
C ASP A 308 13.27 -15.95 -5.07
N ALA A 309 12.42 -14.92 -5.09
CA ALA A 309 12.82 -13.55 -4.82
C ALA A 309 13.42 -13.40 -3.41
N ILE A 310 12.75 -13.96 -2.39
CA ILE A 310 13.23 -13.92 -1.00
C ILE A 310 14.56 -14.69 -0.85
N LYS A 311 14.66 -15.90 -1.41
CA LYS A 311 15.87 -16.74 -1.35
C LYS A 311 17.07 -16.12 -2.06
N SER A 312 16.85 -15.31 -3.09
CA SER A 312 17.96 -14.64 -3.77
C SER A 312 18.58 -13.50 -2.95
N MET A 313 17.86 -13.02 -1.92
CA MET A 313 18.28 -11.90 -1.06
C MET A 313 18.71 -12.35 0.34
N MET A 314 18.23 -13.50 0.80
CA MET A 314 18.50 -14.06 2.13
C MET A 314 19.19 -15.41 1.98
N ASN A 315 20.27 -15.63 2.72
CA ASN A 315 20.86 -16.96 2.84
C ASN A 315 19.92 -17.89 3.64
N GLU A 316 20.02 -19.20 3.42
CA GLU A 316 19.18 -20.16 4.15
C GLU A 316 19.34 -20.06 5.67
N ASP A 317 20.57 -19.79 6.12
CA ASP A 317 20.98 -19.63 7.52
C ASP A 317 20.61 -18.26 8.12
N ASP A 318 20.18 -17.28 7.31
CA ASP A 318 19.80 -15.98 7.84
C ASP A 318 18.53 -16.11 8.70
N ALA A 319 18.56 -15.57 9.92
CA ALA A 319 17.39 -15.48 10.76
C ALA A 319 16.51 -14.30 10.30
N TYR A 320 15.33 -14.60 9.78
CA TYR A 320 14.32 -13.60 9.41
C TYR A 320 12.89 -14.11 9.60
N THR A 321 11.97 -13.17 9.87
CA THR A 321 10.53 -13.43 9.98
C THR A 321 9.79 -12.85 8.77
N ILE A 322 8.77 -13.56 8.27
CA ILE A 322 7.94 -13.09 7.15
C ILE A 322 6.55 -12.75 7.66
N TYR A 323 6.09 -11.54 7.38
CA TYR A 323 4.74 -11.07 7.68
C TYR A 323 4.02 -10.70 6.39
N ALA A 324 2.92 -11.38 6.12
CA ALA A 324 2.10 -11.24 4.93
C ALA A 324 0.91 -10.29 5.15
N SER A 325 0.64 -9.45 4.16
CA SER A 325 -0.55 -8.58 4.05
C SER A 325 -1.19 -8.66 2.66
N GLY A 326 -2.31 -7.98 2.48
CA GLY A 326 -3.06 -7.94 1.22
C GLY A 326 -3.92 -9.19 0.99
N GLY A 327 -4.73 -9.18 -0.06
CA GLY A 327 -5.72 -10.25 -0.33
C GLY A 327 -5.12 -11.67 -0.37
N GLY A 328 -3.88 -11.82 -0.83
CA GLY A 328 -3.20 -13.11 -0.90
C GLY A 328 -2.91 -13.72 0.48
N ALA A 329 -2.83 -12.91 1.54
CA ALA A 329 -2.68 -13.40 2.91
C ALA A 329 -3.93 -14.16 3.41
N HIS A 330 -5.07 -14.01 2.72
CA HIS A 330 -6.31 -14.76 2.98
C HIS A 330 -6.40 -16.06 2.17
N ASN A 331 -5.48 -16.30 1.22
CA ASN A 331 -5.44 -17.54 0.45
C ASN A 331 -4.52 -18.58 1.13
N PRO A 332 -5.06 -19.61 1.82
CA PRO A 332 -4.27 -20.61 2.53
C PRO A 332 -3.39 -21.48 1.61
N ILE A 333 -3.79 -21.68 0.34
CA ILE A 333 -2.99 -22.42 -0.63
C ILE A 333 -1.74 -21.62 -1.01
N LEU A 334 -1.89 -20.33 -1.26
CA LEU A 334 -0.75 -19.45 -1.56
C LEU A 334 0.19 -19.35 -0.35
N MET A 335 -0.35 -19.08 0.85
CA MET A 335 0.42 -18.99 2.09
C MET A 335 1.20 -20.28 2.40
N SER A 336 0.56 -21.44 2.26
CA SER A 336 1.22 -22.74 2.49
C SER A 336 2.25 -23.07 1.41
N GLY A 337 2.02 -22.69 0.15
CA GLY A 337 2.98 -22.82 -0.94
C GLY A 337 4.27 -22.04 -0.66
N ILE A 338 4.15 -20.77 -0.25
CA ILE A 338 5.30 -19.93 0.10
C ILE A 338 6.02 -20.51 1.33
N SER A 339 5.26 -20.89 2.36
CA SER A 339 5.84 -21.44 3.60
C SER A 339 6.63 -22.73 3.35
N SER A 340 6.08 -23.64 2.54
CA SER A 340 6.75 -24.87 2.12
C SER A 340 8.00 -24.58 1.30
N ALA A 341 7.90 -23.66 0.32
CA ALA A 341 9.01 -23.34 -0.56
C ALA A 341 10.19 -22.69 0.20
N LEU A 342 9.91 -21.89 1.23
CA LEU A 342 10.92 -21.24 2.07
C LEU A 342 11.37 -22.08 3.27
N ASN A 343 10.74 -23.24 3.52
CA ASN A 343 10.91 -24.04 4.73
C ASN A 343 10.81 -23.20 6.02
N ARG A 344 9.87 -22.24 6.04
CA ARG A 344 9.69 -21.28 7.12
C ARG A 344 8.23 -20.83 7.21
N PRO A 345 7.72 -20.50 8.41
CA PRO A 345 6.35 -20.00 8.55
C PRO A 345 6.21 -18.61 7.91
N VAL A 346 5.09 -18.39 7.23
CA VAL A 346 4.64 -17.07 6.79
C VAL A 346 3.51 -16.64 7.70
N LEU A 347 3.73 -15.59 8.49
CA LEU A 347 2.76 -15.09 9.45
C LEU A 347 1.89 -14.02 8.81
N LYS A 348 0.66 -13.81 9.28
CA LYS A 348 -0.11 -12.61 8.90
C LYS A 348 0.43 -11.39 9.65
N ILE A 349 0.35 -10.22 9.02
CA ILE A 349 0.81 -8.95 9.62
C ILE A 349 0.05 -8.59 10.89
N ASP A 350 -1.17 -9.12 11.09
CA ASP A 350 -1.99 -9.00 12.29
C ASP A 350 -1.24 -9.44 13.57
N LYS A 351 -0.25 -10.33 13.44
CA LYS A 351 0.62 -10.72 14.56
C LYS A 351 1.50 -9.59 15.08
N LEU A 352 1.63 -8.49 14.34
CA LEU A 352 2.31 -7.25 14.75
C LEU A 352 1.35 -6.24 15.38
N GLY A 353 0.08 -6.60 15.61
CA GLY A 353 -0.90 -5.74 16.29
C GLY A 353 -1.69 -4.80 15.37
N ILE A 354 -1.46 -4.85 14.06
CA ILE A 354 -2.17 -4.01 13.08
C ILE A 354 -2.86 -4.91 12.06
N SER A 355 -4.17 -4.73 11.90
CA SER A 355 -4.94 -5.40 10.85
C SER A 355 -4.38 -5.05 9.47
N GLY A 356 -4.28 -6.05 8.58
CA GLY A 356 -3.86 -5.83 7.19
C GLY A 356 -4.73 -4.79 6.47
N ASP A 357 -6.03 -4.76 6.76
CA ASP A 357 -6.99 -3.83 6.14
C ASP A 357 -6.79 -2.38 6.62
N ALA A 358 -6.41 -2.19 7.88
CA ALA A 358 -6.17 -0.87 8.45
C ALA A 358 -4.79 -0.29 8.10
N LYS A 359 -3.88 -1.12 7.56
CA LYS A 359 -2.44 -0.80 7.41
C LYS A 359 -2.21 0.51 6.68
N GLU A 360 -2.90 0.77 5.57
CA GLU A 360 -2.65 1.97 4.77
C GLU A 360 -3.13 3.25 5.46
N ALA A 361 -4.33 3.24 6.05
CA ALA A 361 -4.82 4.38 6.83
C ALA A 361 -3.93 4.66 8.05
N VAL A 362 -3.56 3.61 8.80
CA VAL A 362 -2.61 3.68 9.92
C VAL A 362 -1.28 4.29 9.49
N LEU A 363 -0.77 3.91 8.31
CA LEU A 363 0.48 4.46 7.80
C LEU A 363 0.42 5.98 7.63
N PHE A 364 -0.68 6.53 7.11
CA PHE A 364 -0.81 7.99 6.99
C PHE A 364 -0.84 8.67 8.36
N ALA A 365 -1.50 8.06 9.37
CA ALA A 365 -1.46 8.57 10.74
C ALA A 365 -0.01 8.62 11.28
N VAL A 366 0.78 7.58 11.03
CA VAL A 366 2.21 7.55 11.39
C VAL A 366 3.00 8.62 10.65
N LEU A 367 2.81 8.77 9.33
CA LEU A 367 3.49 9.81 8.57
C LEU A 367 3.16 11.22 9.08
N ALA A 368 1.93 11.46 9.54
CA ALA A 368 1.57 12.72 10.17
C ALA A 368 2.21 12.89 11.56
N ASN A 369 2.33 11.83 12.37
CA ASN A 369 3.11 11.86 13.62
C ASN A 369 4.55 12.27 13.35
N GLU A 370 5.19 11.67 12.36
CA GLU A 370 6.57 11.97 11.98
C GLU A 370 6.72 13.37 11.41
N ALA A 371 5.71 13.87 10.71
CA ALA A 371 5.71 15.23 10.21
C ALA A 371 5.79 16.27 11.34
N VAL A 372 5.14 16.00 12.47
CA VAL A 372 5.07 16.95 13.59
C VAL A 372 6.09 16.69 14.70
N ALA A 373 6.51 15.43 14.89
CA ALA A 373 7.33 15.01 16.03
C ALA A 373 8.51 14.09 15.66
N GLY A 374 8.63 13.73 14.39
CA GLY A 374 9.73 12.91 13.88
C GLY A 374 11.03 13.70 13.79
N GLN A 375 12.14 12.98 13.82
CA GLN A 375 13.45 13.52 13.49
C GLN A 375 13.72 13.34 11.99
N GLN A 376 14.68 14.10 11.46
CA GLN A 376 15.09 13.93 10.07
C GLN A 376 15.69 12.54 9.87
N MET A 377 15.12 11.78 8.93
CA MET A 377 15.60 10.45 8.59
C MET A 377 16.61 10.47 7.46
N HIS A 378 17.47 9.44 7.44
CA HIS A 378 18.40 9.18 6.36
C HIS A 378 18.20 7.74 5.86
N PHE A 379 17.60 7.56 4.68
CA PHE A 379 17.49 6.26 3.99
C PHE A 379 18.71 5.98 3.08
N GLY A 380 19.79 6.75 3.24
CA GLY A 380 20.94 6.77 2.33
C GLY A 380 20.66 7.53 1.04
N GLU A 381 21.59 7.46 0.09
CA GLU A 381 21.45 8.05 -1.27
C GLU A 381 20.63 7.16 -2.22
N LYS A 382 19.80 6.26 -1.69
CA LYS A 382 19.02 5.33 -2.51
C LYS A 382 18.02 6.08 -3.38
N GLU A 383 18.12 5.85 -4.68
CA GLU A 383 17.22 6.44 -5.66
C GLU A 383 15.76 6.04 -5.33
N GLY A 384 14.88 7.03 -5.21
CA GLY A 384 13.44 6.82 -5.03
C GLY A 384 12.91 6.81 -3.59
N VAL A 385 13.75 6.77 -2.54
CA VAL A 385 13.31 6.78 -1.12
C VAL A 385 14.07 7.88 -0.34
N PRO A 386 13.74 9.16 -0.52
CA PRO A 386 14.44 10.26 0.15
C PRO A 386 14.15 10.31 1.66
N GLY A 387 15.10 10.80 2.44
CA GLY A 387 14.88 11.18 3.85
C GLY A 387 14.09 12.48 3.95
N VAL A 388 12.76 12.41 4.10
CA VAL A 388 11.88 13.58 4.05
C VAL A 388 10.74 13.49 5.06
N SER A 389 10.46 14.61 5.74
CA SER A 389 9.21 14.81 6.47
C SER A 389 8.09 15.17 5.48
N MET A 390 7.02 14.39 5.49
CA MET A 390 5.96 14.46 4.49
C MET A 390 4.74 15.23 4.99
N GLY A 391 3.93 15.68 4.04
CA GLY A 391 2.68 16.36 4.31
C GLY A 391 2.75 17.89 4.21
N LYS A 392 1.57 18.49 4.05
CA LYS A 392 1.31 19.93 4.15
C LYS A 392 0.26 20.14 5.24
N ILE A 393 0.40 21.20 6.02
CA ILE A 393 -0.47 21.48 7.17
C ILE A 393 -1.55 22.47 6.75
N SER A 394 -2.80 22.04 6.90
CA SER A 394 -4.02 22.83 6.79
C SER A 394 -4.55 23.13 8.19
N PHE A 395 -4.66 24.41 8.54
CA PHE A 395 -5.20 24.84 9.82
C PHE A 395 -6.74 24.97 9.74
N PRO A 396 -7.48 24.64 10.81
CA PRO A 396 -8.89 24.98 10.90
C PRO A 396 -9.10 26.49 10.88
N GLY A 397 -10.22 26.97 10.33
CA GLY A 397 -10.62 28.37 10.41
C GLY A 397 -10.51 29.10 9.08
#